data_AF-A0A4Q1CVZ6-F1
#
_entry.id   AF-A0A4Q1CVZ6-F1
#
_cell.length_a   1.000
_cell.length_b   1.000
_cell.length_c   1.000
_cell.angle_alpha   90.00
_cell.angle_beta   90.00
_cell.angle_gamma   90.00
#
_symmetry.space_group_name_H-M   'P 1'
#
loop_
_entity.id
_entity.type
_entity.pdbx_description
1 polymer ?
#
loop_
_entity_poly.entity_id
_entity_poly.type
_entity_poly.pdbx_seq_one_letter_code
_entity_poly.pdbx_strand_id
1 'polypeptide(L)'
;MRKRKESAHELRERILAAMQADIGISERMALPFVESVMHCFAGEQPYFPAAPRVYPRDRIQRALESGIPVKQVMRDFDVSRSKLHDLFPGGLPKRQKGMHSTVSMKVETK
;
A
#
# COMPACT_ATOMS: atom_id res chain seq x y z
N MET A 1 -3.60 12.63 -20.87
CA MET A 1 -4.89 13.25 -20.48
C MET A 1 -4.60 14.53 -19.70
N ARG A 2 -4.88 15.71 -20.27
CA ARG A 2 -4.84 16.98 -19.53
C ARG A 2 -5.97 16.94 -18.50
N LYS A 3 -5.67 16.90 -17.20
CA LYS A 3 -6.68 17.11 -16.15
C LYS A 3 -7.36 18.46 -16.44
N ARG A 4 -8.69 18.46 -16.57
CA ARG A 4 -9.46 19.71 -16.62
C ARG A 4 -9.08 20.52 -15.38
N LYS A 5 -8.79 21.81 -15.57
CA LYS A 5 -8.65 22.73 -14.44
C LYS A 5 -10.04 22.84 -13.82
N GLU A 6 -10.28 22.04 -12.80
CA GLU A 6 -11.47 22.14 -11.94
C GLU A 6 -11.51 23.57 -11.39
N SER A 7 -12.64 24.24 -11.53
CA SER A 7 -12.79 25.60 -11.02
C SER A 7 -12.80 25.57 -9.49
N ALA A 8 -12.35 26.66 -8.86
CA ALA A 8 -12.36 26.76 -7.40
C ALA A 8 -13.76 26.52 -6.80
N HIS A 9 -14.81 26.87 -7.53
CA HIS A 9 -16.20 26.62 -7.16
C HIS A 9 -16.54 25.11 -7.18
N GLU A 10 -16.15 24.38 -8.24
CA GLU A 10 -16.38 22.93 -8.32
C GLU A 10 -15.66 22.17 -7.20
N LEU A 11 -14.43 22.58 -6.87
CA LEU A 11 -13.67 22.00 -5.76
C LEU A 11 -14.36 22.24 -4.41
N ARG A 12 -14.85 23.46 -4.18
CA ARG A 12 -15.61 23.84 -2.97
C ARG A 12 -16.82 22.94 -2.78
N GLU A 13 -17.65 22.79 -3.81
CA GLU A 13 -18.83 21.95 -3.79
C GLU A 13 -18.50 20.48 -3.51
N ARG A 14 -17.41 19.96 -4.11
CA ARG A 14 -17.00 18.58 -3.88
C ARG A 14 -16.54 18.32 -2.45
N ILE A 15 -15.77 19.22 -1.85
CA ILE A 15 -15.31 19.08 -0.46
C ILE A 15 -16.52 19.16 0.49
N LEU A 16 -17.44 20.09 0.24
CA LEU A 16 -18.65 20.25 1.04
C LEU A 16 -19.54 18.99 0.99
N ALA A 17 -19.76 18.45 -0.21
CA ALA A 17 -20.51 17.22 -0.39
C ALA A 17 -19.86 16.02 0.32
N ALA A 18 -18.53 15.89 0.26
CA ALA A 18 -17.81 14.83 0.97
C ALA A 18 -17.94 14.97 2.49
N MET A 19 -17.83 16.19 3.03
CA MET A 19 -18.01 16.45 4.46
C MET A 19 -19.42 16.12 4.94
N GLN A 20 -20.44 16.40 4.13
CA GLN A 20 -21.83 16.06 4.44
C GLN A 20 -22.06 14.54 4.40
N ALA A 21 -21.54 13.86 3.37
CA ALA A 21 -21.74 12.43 3.17
C ALA A 21 -21.00 11.56 4.22
N ASP A 22 -19.75 11.91 4.52
CA ASP A 22 -18.87 11.04 5.32
C ASP A 22 -18.90 11.38 6.83
N ILE A 23 -19.15 12.64 7.18
CA ILE A 23 -19.06 13.14 8.56
C ILE A 23 -20.44 13.62 9.08
N GLY A 24 -21.42 13.85 8.19
CA GLY A 24 -22.78 14.24 8.59
C GLY A 24 -22.90 15.68 9.13
N ILE A 25 -21.91 16.53 8.87
CA ILE A 25 -21.94 17.93 9.32
C ILE A 25 -22.76 18.82 8.38
N SER A 26 -23.50 19.76 8.96
CA SER A 26 -24.29 20.73 8.18
C SER A 26 -23.39 21.67 7.38
N GLU A 27 -23.91 22.21 6.27
CA GLU A 27 -23.19 23.17 5.42
C GLU A 27 -22.60 24.33 6.22
N ARG A 28 -23.38 24.90 7.15
CA ARG A 28 -22.95 26.00 8.03
C ARG A 28 -21.72 25.63 8.87
N MET A 29 -21.61 24.37 9.29
CA MET A 29 -20.48 23.86 10.06
C MET A 29 -19.29 23.49 9.16
N ALA A 30 -19.53 23.04 7.93
CA ALA A 30 -18.50 22.66 6.97
C ALA A 30 -17.77 23.87 6.37
N LEU A 31 -18.48 24.98 6.14
CA LEU A 31 -17.95 26.20 5.53
C LEU A 31 -16.60 26.67 6.08
N PRO A 32 -16.36 26.83 7.39
CA PRO A 32 -15.05 27.27 7.90
C PRO A 32 -13.90 26.30 7.54
N PHE A 33 -14.17 25.00 7.47
CA PHE A 33 -13.16 24.01 7.08
C PHE A 33 -12.88 24.06 5.59
N VAL A 34 -13.94 24.15 4.77
CA VAL A 34 -13.82 24.28 3.32
C VAL A 34 -13.07 25.55 2.96
N GLU A 35 -13.39 26.69 3.58
CA GLU A 35 -12.66 27.95 3.38
C GLU A 35 -11.19 27.81 3.79
N SER A 36 -10.90 27.19 4.93
CA SER A 36 -9.50 26.96 5.36
C SER A 36 -8.73 26.11 4.36
N VAL A 37 -9.34 25.04 3.85
CA VAL A 37 -8.79 24.20 2.79
C VAL A 37 -8.56 25.06 1.54
N MET A 38 -9.59 25.73 1.03
CA MET A 38 -9.48 26.56 -0.18
C MET A 38 -8.42 27.66 -0.04
N HIS A 39 -8.24 28.25 1.15
CA HIS A 39 -7.22 29.25 1.43
C HIS A 39 -5.80 28.67 1.48
N CYS A 40 -5.62 27.47 2.07
CA CYS A 40 -4.35 26.75 2.03
C CYS A 40 -3.94 26.31 0.61
N PHE A 41 -4.90 26.17 -0.30
CA PHE A 41 -4.70 25.73 -1.69
C PHE A 41 -4.83 26.86 -2.72
N ALA A 42 -4.86 28.13 -2.29
CA ALA A 42 -5.11 29.33 -3.11
C ALA A 42 -3.99 29.69 -4.11
N GLY A 43 -3.51 28.72 -4.87
CA GLY A 43 -2.51 28.88 -5.95
C GLY A 43 -1.20 28.15 -5.71
N GLU A 44 -0.93 27.74 -4.47
CA GLU A 44 0.22 26.91 -4.15
C GLU A 44 -0.19 25.44 -4.19
N GLN A 45 0.64 24.58 -4.81
CA GLN A 45 0.53 23.12 -4.66
C GLN A 45 1.32 22.76 -3.40
N PRO A 46 0.69 22.65 -2.21
CA PRO A 46 1.43 22.33 -1.01
C PRO A 46 1.95 20.91 -1.19
N TYR A 47 3.25 20.71 -0.97
CA TYR A 47 3.82 19.37 -0.95
C TYR A 47 3.31 18.65 0.30
N PHE A 48 2.47 17.64 0.09
CA PHE A 48 2.11 16.71 1.16
C PHE A 48 3.14 15.59 1.18
N PRO A 49 3.98 15.48 2.22
CA PRO A 49 4.86 14.34 2.36
C PRO A 49 4.01 13.07 2.44
N ALA A 50 4.17 12.17 1.48
CA ALA A 50 3.51 10.88 1.53
C ALA A 50 4.00 10.13 2.77
N ALA A 51 3.07 9.57 3.55
CA ALA A 51 3.44 8.73 4.69
C ALA A 51 4.36 7.60 4.19
N PRO A 52 5.47 7.32 4.90
CA PRO A 52 6.40 6.27 4.49
C PRO A 52 5.66 4.94 4.45
N ARG A 53 5.64 4.30 3.28
CA ARG A 53 4.98 3.02 3.10
C ARG A 53 5.72 1.94 3.88
N VAL A 54 5.03 1.30 4.83
CA VAL A 54 5.53 0.16 5.59
C VAL A 54 5.24 -1.12 4.81
N TYR A 55 6.29 -1.89 4.50
CA TYR A 55 6.16 -3.17 3.80
C TYR A 55 6.20 -4.32 4.81
N PRO A 56 5.24 -5.26 4.77
CA PRO A 56 5.20 -6.39 5.69
C PRO A 56 6.25 -7.44 5.30
N ARG A 57 7.53 -7.16 5.60
CA ARG A 57 8.69 -7.95 5.18
C ARG A 57 8.55 -9.44 5.50
N ASP A 58 8.08 -9.77 6.70
CA ASP A 58 7.93 -11.17 7.13
C ASP A 58 6.89 -11.94 6.30
N ARG A 59 5.80 -11.28 5.89
CA ARG A 59 4.77 -11.91 5.03
C ARG A 59 5.29 -12.12 3.62
N ILE A 60 6.01 -11.13 3.08
CA ILE A 60 6.65 -11.21 1.77
C ILE A 60 7.70 -12.34 1.76
N GLN A 61 8.50 -12.44 2.83
CA GLN A 61 9.48 -13.51 2.99
C GLN A 61 8.83 -14.89 2.99
N ARG A 62 7.80 -15.10 3.81
CA ARG A 62 7.07 -16.38 3.85
C ARG A 62 6.44 -16.75 2.51
N ALA A 63 5.92 -15.77 1.77
CA ALA A 63 5.37 -15.99 0.43
C ALA A 63 6.45 -16.47 -0.57
N LEU A 64 7.65 -15.90 -0.51
CA LEU A 64 8.76 -16.33 -1.36
C LEU A 64 9.28 -17.72 -0.95
N GLU A 65 9.39 -17.98 0.36
CA GLU A 65 9.83 -19.27 0.91
C GLU A 65 8.83 -20.41 0.67
N SER A 66 7.53 -20.12 0.57
CA SER A 66 6.50 -21.09 0.18
C SER A 66 6.53 -21.40 -1.32
N GLY A 67 7.30 -20.63 -2.10
CA GLY A 67 7.47 -20.82 -3.54
C GLY A 67 6.49 -20.04 -4.40
N ILE A 68 5.80 -19.02 -3.85
CA ILE A 68 4.98 -18.13 -4.67
C ILE A 68 5.88 -17.40 -5.67
N PRO A 69 5.54 -17.39 -6.97
CA PRO A 69 6.35 -16.71 -7.98
C PRO A 69 6.52 -15.22 -7.66
N VAL A 70 7.73 -14.69 -7.88
CA VAL A 70 8.07 -13.28 -7.63
C VAL A 70 7.07 -12.31 -8.28
N LYS A 71 6.63 -12.60 -9.51
CA LYS A 71 5.64 -11.78 -10.23
C LYS A 71 4.29 -11.73 -9.51
N GLN A 72 3.90 -12.80 -8.84
CA GLN A 72 2.69 -12.83 -8.04
C GLN A 72 2.89 -12.07 -6.74
N VAL A 73 3.99 -12.29 -6.02
CA VAL A 73 4.34 -11.51 -4.81
C VAL A 73 4.37 -10.00 -5.09
N MET A 74 4.90 -9.58 -6.24
CA MET A 74 4.87 -8.17 -6.67
C MET A 74 3.45 -7.59 -6.77
N ARG A 75 2.50 -8.37 -7.29
CA ARG A 75 1.10 -7.94 -7.40
C ARG A 75 0.40 -7.94 -6.05
N ASP A 76 0.57 -9.01 -5.28
CA ASP A 76 -0.16 -9.23 -4.03
C ASP A 76 0.24 -8.21 -2.94
N PHE A 77 1.50 -7.76 -2.96
CA PHE A 77 2.02 -6.77 -2.01
C PHE A 77 2.20 -5.37 -2.62
N ASP A 78 1.85 -5.21 -3.90
CA ASP A 78 2.03 -3.99 -4.69
C ASP A 78 3.45 -3.39 -4.51
N VAL A 79 4.44 -4.25 -4.78
CA VAL A 79 5.87 -3.93 -4.68
C VAL A 79 6.54 -4.04 -6.04
N SER A 80 7.40 -3.06 -6.35
CA SER A 80 8.25 -3.14 -7.54
C SER A 80 9.38 -4.16 -7.35
N ARG A 81 9.97 -4.59 -8.46
CA ARG A 81 11.12 -5.51 -8.43
C ARG A 81 12.33 -4.89 -7.73
N SER A 82 12.64 -3.62 -7.99
CA SER A 82 13.71 -2.91 -7.30
C SER A 82 13.46 -2.86 -5.81
N LYS A 83 12.23 -2.54 -5.39
CA LYS A 83 11.87 -2.48 -3.98
C LYS A 83 12.00 -3.83 -3.28
N LEU A 84 11.65 -4.93 -3.96
CA LEU A 84 11.89 -6.28 -3.45
C LEU A 84 13.38 -6.56 -3.19
N HIS A 85 14.27 -6.13 -4.08
CA HIS A 85 15.71 -6.28 -3.86
C HIS A 85 16.24 -5.36 -2.74
N ASP A 86 15.67 -4.17 -2.56
CA ASP A 86 15.99 -3.29 -1.43
C ASP A 86 15.56 -3.91 -0.08
N LEU A 87 14.40 -4.59 -0.06
CA LEU A 87 13.88 -5.27 1.13
C LEU A 87 14.68 -6.54 1.51
N PHE A 88 15.36 -7.14 0.52
CA PHE A 88 16.14 -8.35 0.65
C PHE A 88 17.51 -8.19 -0.03
N PRO A 89 18.44 -7.42 0.58
CA PRO A 89 19.74 -7.10 -0.03
C PRO A 89 20.64 -8.33 -0.26
N GLY A 90 20.39 -9.43 0.44
CA GLY A 90 21.06 -10.73 0.23
C GLY A 90 20.46 -11.59 -0.88
N GLY A 91 19.49 -11.07 -1.64
CA GLY A 91 18.74 -11.81 -2.65
C GLY A 91 17.39 -12.33 -2.13
N LEU A 92 16.53 -12.73 -3.06
CA LEU A 92 15.18 -13.19 -2.73
C LEU A 92 15.22 -14.56 -2.04
N PRO A 93 14.50 -14.73 -0.91
CA PRO A 93 14.31 -16.03 -0.28
C PRO A 93 13.87 -17.08 -1.31
N LYS A 94 14.54 -18.24 -1.27
CA LYS A 94 14.21 -19.37 -2.15
C LYS A 94 13.23 -20.30 -1.44
N ARG A 95 12.47 -21.05 -2.22
CA ARG A 95 11.58 -22.09 -1.71
C ARG A 95 12.36 -23.02 -0.78
N GLN A 96 11.91 -23.17 0.47
CA GLN A 96 12.49 -24.17 1.35
C GLN A 96 12.13 -25.55 0.78
N LYS A 97 13.12 -26.27 0.25
CA LYS A 97 12.98 -27.71 0.03
C LYS A 97 12.90 -28.33 1.42
N GLY A 98 11.71 -28.81 1.80
CA GLY A 98 11.55 -29.56 3.03
C GLY A 98 12.62 -30.64 3.09
N MET A 99 13.41 -30.64 4.17
CA MET A 99 14.24 -31.78 4.53
C MET A 99 13.29 -32.93 4.83
N HIS A 100 12.99 -33.76 3.81
CA HIS A 100 12.45 -35.09 4.06
C HIS A 100 13.56 -35.89 4.75
N SER A 101 13.52 -35.99 6.08
CA SER A 101 14.31 -36.96 6.81
C SER A 101 13.83 -38.36 6.42
N THR A 102 14.53 -39.01 5.50
CA THR A 102 14.41 -40.45 5.25
C THR A 102 15.08 -41.19 6.40
N VAL A 103 14.42 -41.29 7.55
CA VAL A 103 14.78 -42.30 8.56
C VAL A 103 14.19 -43.62 8.08
N SER A 104 14.98 -44.35 7.29
CA SER A 104 14.66 -45.69 6.84
C SER A 104 14.83 -46.64 8.03
N MET A 105 13.74 -46.95 8.73
CA MET A 105 13.74 -47.95 9.80
C MET A 105 13.89 -49.35 9.18
N LYS A 106 15.11 -49.88 9.18
CA LYS A 106 15.33 -51.33 9.01
C LYS A 106 14.88 -52.01 10.31
N VAL A 107 13.73 -52.67 10.26
CA VAL A 107 13.30 -53.61 11.30
C VAL A 107 13.83 -54.99 10.89
N GLU A 108 14.89 -55.44 11.56
CA GLU A 108 15.31 -56.85 11.55
C GLU A 108 14.47 -57.59 12.61
N THR A 109 13.55 -58.44 12.18
CA THR A 109 12.89 -59.43 13.04
C THR A 109 13.77 -60.68 13.15
N LYS A 110 14.12 -61.03 14.39
CA LYS A 110 14.70 -62.32 14.81
C LYS A 110 13.64 -63.41 14.88
#